data_AF-A0A968NLR0-F1
#
_entry.id   AF-A0A968NLR0-F1
#
_cell.length_a   1.000
_cell.length_b   1.000
_cell.length_c   1.000
_cell.angle_alpha   90.00
_cell.angle_beta   90.00
_cell.angle_gamma   90.00
#
_symmetry.space_group_name_H-M   'P 1'
#
loop_
_entity.id
_entity.type
_entity.pdbx_description
1 polymer ?
#
loop_
_entity_poly.entity_id
_entity_poly.type
_entity_poly.pdbx_seq_one_letter_code
_entity_poly.pdbx_strand_id
1 'polypeptide(L)'
;MVNKQHMGNFSLDAYSLKRLDPSDIRAELSTTIPLQITLFGKGFLIISFDPQIMIGNIQLQDYEILSDEETIVGYLYETPPEGGVISIDYGLDARVELPERFSLSKLTES
;
A
#
# COMPACT_ATOMS: atom_id res chain seq x y z
N MET A 1 7.87 -8.00 30.38
CA MET A 1 7.50 -6.60 30.10
C MET A 1 7.97 -6.31 28.69
N VAL A 2 7.04 -6.21 27.73
CA VAL A 2 7.40 -5.83 26.35
C VAL A 2 7.66 -4.32 26.37
N ASN A 3 8.87 -3.93 26.00
CA ASN A 3 9.28 -2.54 25.89
C ASN A 3 8.34 -1.86 24.89
N LYS A 4 7.48 -0.95 25.35
CA LYS A 4 6.74 -0.02 24.50
C LYS A 4 7.73 0.98 23.93
N GLN A 5 8.56 0.55 22.98
CA GLN A 5 9.22 1.51 22.12
C GLN A 5 8.09 2.25 21.41
N HIS A 6 7.98 3.55 21.67
CA HIS A 6 7.29 4.46 20.77
C HIS A 6 7.87 4.17 19.39
N MET A 7 7.12 3.45 18.55
CA MET A 7 7.47 3.35 17.14
C MET A 7 7.54 4.79 16.65
N GLY A 8 8.73 5.18 16.20
CA GLY A 8 9.04 6.55 15.80
C GLY A 8 8.05 7.04 14.75
N ASN A 9 7.87 8.37 14.67
CA ASN A 9 6.95 9.10 13.79
C ASN A 9 6.63 8.38 12.46
N PHE A 10 5.65 7.47 12.52
CA PHE A 10 5.19 6.68 11.40
C PHE A 10 4.04 7.45 10.75
N SER A 11 4.13 7.73 9.45
CA SER A 11 3.09 8.45 8.72
C SER A 11 2.81 7.86 7.35
N LEU A 12 1.59 8.08 6.89
CA LEU A 12 1.14 7.79 5.54
C LEU A 12 0.59 9.10 4.97
N ASP A 13 1.25 9.61 3.94
CA ASP A 13 1.12 11.00 3.52
C ASP A 13 0.41 11.14 2.17
N ALA A 14 0.63 10.19 1.26
CA ALA A 14 0.02 10.19 -0.07
C ALA A 14 -0.03 8.80 -0.72
N TYR A 15 -0.74 8.71 -1.84
CA TYR A 15 -0.67 7.57 -2.75
C TYR A 15 -0.79 7.99 -4.22
N SER A 16 -0.29 7.16 -5.12
CA SER A 16 -0.51 7.25 -6.57
C SER A 16 -0.96 5.91 -7.15
N LEU A 17 -1.63 5.96 -8.30
CA LEU A 17 -2.14 4.80 -9.02
C LEU A 17 -1.58 4.78 -10.43
N LYS A 18 -1.08 3.63 -10.87
CA LYS A 18 -0.55 3.42 -12.22
C LYS A 18 -1.15 2.16 -12.82
N ARG A 19 -1.70 2.26 -14.04
CA ARG A 19 -2.05 1.06 -14.81
C ARG A 19 -0.77 0.43 -15.36
N LEU A 20 -0.58 -0.87 -15.13
CA LEU A 20 0.54 -1.58 -15.73
C LEU A 20 0.28 -1.82 -17.21
N ASP A 21 1.35 -1.75 -18.01
CA ASP A 21 1.30 -2.23 -19.38
C ASP A 21 1.20 -3.77 -19.36
N PRO A 22 0.33 -4.38 -20.17
CA PRO A 22 0.31 -5.84 -20.34
C PRO A 22 1.68 -6.46 -20.62
N SER A 23 2.59 -5.73 -21.26
CA SER A 23 3.96 -6.17 -21.56
C SER A 23 4.90 -6.15 -20.34
N ASP A 24 4.59 -5.36 -19.31
CA ASP A 24 5.32 -5.34 -18.04
C ASP A 24 4.93 -6.50 -17.11
N ILE A 25 3.82 -7.17 -17.40
CA ILE A 25 3.31 -8.31 -16.62
C ILE A 25 3.90 -9.58 -17.21
N ARG A 26 4.60 -10.39 -16.39
CA ARG A 26 4.96 -11.76 -16.77
C ARG A 26 3.65 -12.54 -16.98
N ALA A 27 3.26 -12.64 -18.24
CA ALA A 27 1.92 -12.96 -18.73
C ALA A 27 1.48 -14.42 -18.54
N GLU A 28 1.68 -15.02 -17.36
CA GLU A 28 1.34 -16.43 -17.16
C GLU A 28 0.07 -16.69 -16.34
N LEU A 29 -0.47 -15.77 -15.53
CA LEU A 29 -1.49 -16.20 -14.54
C LEU A 29 -2.67 -15.26 -14.20
N SER A 30 -2.88 -14.11 -14.86
CA SER A 30 -4.04 -13.26 -14.52
C SER A 30 -4.79 -12.74 -15.75
N THR A 31 -6.10 -13.00 -15.81
CA THR A 31 -7.03 -12.40 -16.78
C THR A 31 -7.30 -10.93 -16.52
N THR A 32 -6.82 -10.40 -15.38
CA THR A 32 -6.99 -9.01 -14.95
C THR A 32 -5.61 -8.36 -14.83
N ILE A 33 -5.40 -7.28 -15.57
CA ILE A 33 -4.23 -6.39 -15.43
C ILE A 33 -4.33 -5.74 -14.05
N PRO A 34 -3.42 -6.04 -13.09
CA PRO A 34 -3.49 -5.44 -11.78
C PRO A 34 -3.17 -3.95 -11.84
N LEU A 35 -3.74 -3.22 -10.90
CA LEU A 35 -3.44 -1.81 -10.71
C LEU A 35 -2.27 -1.67 -9.73
N GLN A 36 -1.21 -0.98 -10.14
CA GLN A 36 -0.13 -0.67 -9.20
C GLN A 36 -0.56 0.51 -8.33
N ILE A 37 -0.36 0.38 -7.03
CA ILE A 37 -0.46 1.49 -6.08
C ILE A 37 0.91 1.73 -5.45
N THR A 38 1.29 3.00 -5.35
CA THR A 38 2.45 3.43 -4.58
C THR A 38 1.98 4.27 -3.40
N LEU A 39 2.38 3.89 -2.19
CA LEU A 39 2.13 4.61 -0.95
C LEU A 39 3.39 5.37 -0.55
N PHE A 40 3.22 6.63 -0.16
CA PHE A 40 4.29 7.51 0.29
C PHE A 40 4.05 7.90 1.74
N GLY A 41 5.10 7.83 2.55
CA GLY A 41 5.04 8.13 3.97
C GLY A 41 6.42 8.18 4.58
N LYS A 42 6.49 7.96 5.89
CA LYS A 42 7.75 7.94 6.63
C LYS A 42 7.76 6.84 7.68
N GLY A 43 8.93 6.22 7.84
CA GLY A 43 9.15 5.21 8.87
C GLY A 43 8.46 3.89 8.57
N PHE A 44 8.35 3.51 7.29
CA PHE A 44 7.95 2.16 6.92
C PHE A 44 9.03 1.19 7.37
N LEU A 45 8.65 0.20 8.19
CA LEU A 45 9.61 -0.69 8.82
C LEU A 45 9.81 -1.94 7.97
N ILE A 46 11.05 -2.20 7.57
CA ILE A 46 11.47 -3.46 6.97
C ILE A 46 11.83 -4.42 8.11
N ILE A 47 10.82 -5.10 8.66
CA ILE A 47 10.95 -6.00 9.81
C ILE A 47 10.38 -7.39 9.50
N SER A 48 10.62 -8.34 10.40
CA SER A 48 10.15 -9.74 10.25
C SER A 48 8.63 -9.92 10.29
N PHE A 49 7.87 -8.86 10.57
CA PHE A 49 6.42 -8.85 10.59
C PHE A 49 5.92 -8.00 9.43
N ASP A 50 5.25 -8.64 8.48
CA ASP A 50 4.65 -7.95 7.33
C ASP A 50 3.46 -7.10 7.78
N PRO A 51 3.42 -5.80 7.44
CA PRO A 51 2.24 -4.98 7.72
C PRO A 51 1.00 -5.47 6.98
N GLN A 52 -0.16 -5.22 7.57
CA GLN A 52 -1.45 -5.34 6.89
C GLN A 52 -1.78 -4.01 6.23
N ILE A 53 -1.76 -4.00 4.90
CA ILE A 53 -2.10 -2.82 4.10
C ILE A 53 -3.49 -3.03 3.52
N MET A 54 -4.42 -2.14 3.89
CA MET A 54 -5.84 -2.24 3.53
C MET A 54 -6.29 -1.01 2.76
N ILE A 55 -7.07 -1.22 1.70
CA ILE A 55 -7.75 -0.19 0.93
C ILE A 55 -9.25 -0.51 0.89
N GLY A 56 -10.04 0.21 1.69
CA GLY A 56 -11.43 -0.16 1.95
C GLY A 56 -11.48 -1.55 2.60
N ASN A 57 -12.03 -2.52 1.88
CA ASN A 57 -12.12 -3.92 2.29
C ASN A 57 -11.12 -4.84 1.57
N ILE A 58 -10.22 -4.29 0.76
CA ILE A 58 -9.24 -5.04 -0.04
C ILE A 58 -7.89 -5.00 0.66
N GLN A 59 -7.30 -6.18 0.88
CA GLN A 59 -5.93 -6.30 1.36
C GLN A 59 -4.96 -6.20 0.17
N LEU A 60 -3.95 -5.34 0.27
CA LEU A 60 -2.89 -5.23 -0.73
C LEU A 60 -2.02 -6.50 -0.69
N GLN A 61 -1.76 -7.07 -1.85
CA GLN A 61 -0.92 -8.26 -2.03
C GLN A 61 0.35 -7.89 -2.79
N ASP A 62 1.35 -8.77 -2.71
CA ASP A 62 2.62 -8.67 -3.47
C ASP A 62 3.27 -7.27 -3.38
N TYR A 63 3.30 -6.69 -2.17
CA TYR A 63 3.91 -5.39 -1.96
C TYR A 63 5.36 -5.50 -1.51
N GLU A 64 6.12 -4.45 -1.77
CA GLU A 64 7.50 -4.24 -1.34
C GLU A 64 7.61 -2.88 -0.66
N ILE A 65 8.20 -2.87 0.53
CA ILE A 65 8.67 -1.64 1.18
C ILE A 65 10.06 -1.35 0.61
N LEU A 66 10.23 -0.22 -0.05
CA LEU A 66 11.52 0.13 -0.65
C LEU A 66 12.55 0.44 0.44
N SER A 67 13.83 0.32 0.08
CA SER A 67 14.96 0.57 0.97
C SER A 67 15.07 2.02 1.48
N ASP A 68 14.24 2.93 0.95
CA ASP A 68 14.12 4.30 1.44
C ASP A 68 13.30 4.40 2.73
N GLU A 69 12.57 3.34 3.12
CA GLU A 69 11.66 3.33 4.28
C GLU A 69 10.57 4.42 4.23
N GLU A 70 10.31 4.95 3.03
CA GLU A 70 9.38 6.04 2.74
C GLU A 70 8.39 5.68 1.62
N THR A 71 8.64 4.58 0.90
CA THR A 71 7.82 4.13 -0.22
C THR A 71 7.40 2.67 -0.06
N ILE A 72 6.12 2.39 -0.31
CA ILE A 72 5.60 1.03 -0.50
C ILE A 72 5.02 0.94 -1.90
N VAL A 73 5.40 -0.08 -2.66
CA VAL A 73 4.83 -0.40 -3.96
C VAL A 73 4.07 -1.71 -3.84
N GLY A 74 2.83 -1.78 -4.32
CA GLY A 74 2.10 -3.04 -4.36
C GLY A 74 1.05 -3.08 -5.45
N TYR A 75 0.33 -4.21 -5.51
CA TYR A 75 -0.58 -4.50 -6.61
C TYR A 75 -1.99 -4.83 -6.12
N LEU A 76 -2.97 -4.21 -6.78
CA LEU A 76 -4.39 -4.41 -6.58
C LEU A 76 -4.93 -5.28 -7.71
N TYR A 77 -5.29 -6.52 -7.37
CA TYR A 77 -5.92 -7.48 -8.29
C TYR A 77 -7.43 -7.30 -8.40
N GLU A 78 -8.01 -6.54 -7.46
CA GLU A 78 -9.41 -6.17 -7.41
C GLU A 78 -9.50 -4.66 -7.18
N THR A 79 -10.55 -4.02 -7.72
CA THR A 79 -10.77 -2.57 -7.61
C THR A 79 -11.37 -2.24 -6.24
N PRO A 80 -10.68 -1.45 -5.38
CA PRO A 80 -11.24 -1.01 -4.11
C PRO A 80 -12.48 -0.13 -4.30
N PRO A 81 -13.39 -0.08 -3.31
CA PRO A 81 -14.52 0.83 -3.37
C PRO A 81 -14.05 2.29 -3.36
N GLU A 82 -14.70 3.12 -4.19
CA GLU A 82 -14.54 4.58 -4.16
C GLU A 82 -14.75 5.14 -2.76
N GLY A 83 -13.87 6.04 -2.34
CA GLY A 83 -13.87 6.59 -0.98
C GLY A 83 -13.29 5.65 0.09
N GLY A 84 -12.74 4.50 -0.30
CA GLY A 84 -12.13 3.53 0.61
C GLY A 84 -11.01 4.13 1.47
N VAL A 85 -10.94 3.70 2.74
CA VAL A 85 -9.87 4.10 3.65
C VAL A 85 -8.59 3.37 3.26
N ILE A 86 -7.48 4.10 3.10
CA ILE A 86 -6.15 3.50 2.92
C ILE A 86 -5.48 3.47 4.29
N SER A 87 -5.03 2.30 4.73
CA SER A 87 -4.43 2.13 6.05
C SER A 87 -3.31 1.09 6.04
N ILE A 88 -2.38 1.26 6.97
CA ILE A 88 -1.28 0.34 7.21
C ILE A 88 -1.27 0.02 8.70
N ASP A 89 -1.26 -1.26 9.04
CA ASP A 89 -1.26 -1.77 10.40
C ASP A 89 -0.08 -2.74 10.59
N TYR A 90 0.89 -2.36 11.42
CA TYR A 90 2.03 -3.20 11.82
C TYR A 90 1.72 -4.07 13.05
N GLY A 91 0.48 -4.06 13.54
CA GLY A 91 0.08 -4.60 14.83
C GLY A 91 0.55 -3.74 16.00
N LEU A 92 0.28 -4.21 17.23
CA LEU A 92 0.80 -3.62 18.48
C LEU A 92 0.60 -2.09 18.61
N ASP A 93 -0.61 -1.62 18.29
CA ASP A 93 -1.03 -0.20 18.31
C ASP A 93 -0.37 0.70 17.23
N ALA A 94 0.34 0.13 16.26
CA ALA A 94 0.95 0.87 15.16
C ALA A 94 0.11 0.80 13.88
N ARG A 95 -0.94 1.62 13.87
CA ARG A 95 -1.83 1.79 12.72
C ARG A 95 -1.85 3.25 12.28
N VAL A 96 -1.75 3.47 10.97
CA VAL A 96 -1.96 4.77 10.35
C VAL A 96 -3.03 4.66 9.27
N GLU A 97 -3.79 5.73 9.12
CA GLU A 97 -4.73 5.91 8.03
C GLU A 97 -4.35 7.13 7.22
N LEU A 98 -4.42 7.01 5.91
CA LEU A 98 -4.30 8.17 5.04
C LEU A 98 -5.56 9.03 5.18
N PRO A 99 -5.43 10.35 5.43
CA PRO A 99 -6.59 11.25 5.45
C PRO A 99 -7.32 11.30 4.10
N GLU A 100 -6.56 11.20 3.00
CA GLU A 100 -7.09 11.08 1.66
C GLU A 100 -7.73 9.70 1.44
N ARG A 101 -8.87 9.66 0.75
CA ARG A 101 -9.57 8.43 0.41
C ARG A 101 -9.16 7.90 -0.96
N PHE A 102 -9.31 6.59 -1.14
CA PHE A 102 -9.11 5.95 -2.43
C PHE A 102 -10.04 6.54 -3.49
N SER A 103 -9.49 6.82 -4.67
CA SER A 103 -10.20 7.29 -5.86
C SER A 103 -9.51 6.81 -7.13
N LEU A 104 -10.27 6.18 -8.03
CA LEU A 104 -9.81 5.80 -9.36
C LEU A 104 -9.47 7.01 -10.24
N SER A 105 -9.94 8.22 -9.89
CA SER A 105 -9.59 9.42 -10.62
C SER A 105 -8.10 9.77 -10.56
N LYS A 106 -7.35 9.19 -9.62
CA LYS A 106 -5.88 9.33 -9.52
C LYS A 106 -5.11 8.38 -10.44
N LEU A 107 -5.81 7.53 -11.18
CA LEU A 107 -5.20 6.64 -12.14
C LEU A 107 -4.51 7.46 -13.24
N THR A 108 -3.19 7.38 -13.30
CA THR A 108 -2.44 7.89 -14.43
C THR A 108 -2.27 6.81 -15.49
N GLU A 109 -2.49 7.19 -16.75
CA GLU A 109 -2.12 6.36 -17.91
C GLU A 109 -0.59 6.41 -18.06
N SER A 110 0.02 5.26 -18.36
CA SER A 110 1.46 5.15 -18.64
C SER A 110 1.74 5.42 -20.12
#